data_AF-A0A846GQB6-F1
#
_entry.id   AF-A0A846GQB6-F1
#
_cell.length_a   1.000
_cell.length_b   1.000
_cell.length_c   1.000
_cell.angle_alpha   90.00
_cell.angle_beta   90.00
_cell.angle_gamma   90.00
#
_symmetry.space_group_name_H-M   'P 1'
#
loop_
_entity.id
_entity.type
_entity.pdbx_description
1 polymer ?
#
loop_
_entity_poly.entity_id
_entity_poly.type
_entity_poly.pdbx_seq_one_letter_code
_entity_poly.pdbx_strand_id
1 'polypeptide(L)' 'MSVEINIPGIQIPLGDWDATPGSVKAVVTVLSERLAYIEEQLKQNSQN' A
#
# COMPACT_ATOMS: atom_id res chain seq x y z
N MET A 1 3.32 3.03 -23.15
CA MET A 1 3.34 2.16 -21.96
C MET A 1 2.60 2.91 -20.87
N SER A 2 1.58 2.32 -20.26
CA SER A 2 0.88 2.93 -19.13
C SER A 2 1.77 2.85 -17.90
N VAL A 3 1.90 3.96 -17.17
CA VAL A 3 2.62 3.96 -15.89
C VAL A 3 1.74 3.25 -14.86
N GLU A 4 2.33 2.34 -14.08
CA GLU A 4 1.64 1.59 -13.02
C GLU A 4 2.19 1.99 -11.65
N ILE A 5 1.34 1.92 -10.63
CA ILE A 5 1.70 2.10 -9.22
C ILE A 5 1.42 0.83 -8.44
N ASN A 6 2.33 0.52 -7.52
CA ASN A 6 2.17 -0.56 -6.56
C ASN A 6 1.57 -0.02 -5.26
N ILE A 7 0.34 -0.42 -4.97
CA ILE A 7 -0.24 -0.41 -3.62
C ILE A 7 0.13 -1.77 -3.00
N PRO A 8 0.46 -1.91 -1.71
CA PRO A 8 0.88 -3.19 -1.14
C PRO A 8 -0.04 -4.35 -1.57
N GLY A 9 0.51 -5.26 -2.40
CA GLY A 9 -0.19 -6.43 -2.93
C GLY A 9 -1.02 -6.22 -4.21
N ILE A 10 -1.10 -5.01 -4.78
CA ILE A 10 -1.93 -4.70 -5.96
C ILE A 10 -1.21 -3.72 -6.90
N GLN A 11 -1.09 -4.08 -8.18
CA GLN A 11 -0.67 -3.17 -9.24
C GLN A 11 -1.90 -2.55 -9.91
N ILE A 12 -1.91 -1.22 -10.03
CA ILE A 12 -2.97 -0.50 -10.73
C ILE A 12 -2.37 0.55 -11.68
N PRO A 13 -3.07 0.91 -12.78
CA PRO A 13 -2.67 2.03 -13.62
C PRO A 13 -2.60 3.33 -12.82
N LEU A 14 -1.56 4.15 -13.06
CA LEU A 14 -1.40 5.45 -12.40
C LEU A 14 -2.61 6.37 -12.63
N GLY A 15 -3.23 6.32 -13.82
CA GLY A 15 -4.42 7.11 -14.11
C GLY A 15 -5.62 6.78 -13.20
N ASP A 16 -5.79 5.50 -12.87
CA ASP A 16 -6.86 5.06 -11.96
C ASP A 16 -6.56 5.48 -10.53
N TRP A 17 -5.28 5.41 -10.13
CA TRP A 17 -4.84 5.96 -8.85
C TRP A 17 -5.05 7.46 -8.78
N ASP A 18 -4.67 8.21 -9.80
CA ASP A 18 -4.82 9.67 -9.82
C ASP A 18 -6.29 10.09 -9.72
N ALA A 19 -7.19 9.37 -10.39
CA ALA A 19 -8.64 9.56 -10.32
C ALA A 19 -9.27 9.13 -8.97
N THR A 20 -8.55 8.40 -8.13
CA THR A 20 -9.07 7.93 -6.84
C THR A 20 -9.34 9.11 -5.88
N PRO A 21 -10.50 9.17 -5.21
CA PRO A 21 -10.80 10.22 -4.25
C PRO A 21 -9.76 10.32 -3.12
N GLY A 22 -9.46 11.54 -2.67
CA GLY A 22 -8.47 11.78 -1.62
C GLY A 22 -8.75 11.04 -0.30
N SER A 23 -10.03 10.86 0.04
CA SER A 23 -10.44 10.07 1.21
C SER A 23 -10.04 8.60 1.11
N VAL A 24 -10.18 8.00 -0.07
CA VAL A 24 -9.75 6.62 -0.33
C VAL A 24 -8.23 6.53 -0.30
N LYS A 25 -7.52 7.48 -0.93
CA LYS A 25 -6.05 7.55 -0.87
C LYS A 25 -5.55 7.61 0.58
N ALA A 26 -6.17 8.43 1.42
CA ALA A 26 -5.81 8.55 2.83
C ALA A 26 -6.00 7.24 3.59
N VAL A 27 -7.11 6.52 3.36
CA VAL A 27 -7.33 5.19 3.96
C VAL A 27 -6.25 4.20 3.51
N VAL A 28 -5.94 4.17 2.22
CA VAL A 28 -4.89 3.29 1.67
C VAL A 28 -3.53 3.59 2.30
N THR A 29 -3.17 4.87 2.46
CA THR A 29 -1.92 5.27 3.13
C THR A 29 -1.87 4.73 4.57
N VAL A 30 -2.90 5.00 5.38
CA VAL A 30 -2.96 4.54 6.78
C VAL A 30 -2.91 3.02 6.89
N LEU A 31 -3.61 2.30 6.02
CA LEU A 31 -3.59 0.84 6.02
C LEU A 31 -2.23 0.28 5.58
N SER A 32 -1.56 0.93 4.63
CA SER A 32 -0.23 0.53 4.16
C SER A 32 0.82 0.68 5.25
N GLU A 33 0.79 1.79 6.01
CA GLU A 33 1.67 2.01 7.15
C GLU A 33 1.44 0.96 8.25
N ARG A 34 0.18 0.65 8.56
CA ARG A 34 -0.18 -0.39 9.55
C ARG A 34 0.27 -1.78 9.10
N LEU A 35 0.14 -2.09 7.82
CA LEU A 35 0.60 -3.35 7.26
C LEU A 35 2.12 -3.49 7.40
N ALA A 36 2.87 -2.47 6.98
CA ALA A 36 4.34 -2.47 7.10
C ALA A 36 4.80 -2.65 8.56
N TYR A 37 4.10 -2.03 9.51
CA TYR A 37 4.37 -2.20 10.94
C TYR A 37 4.15 -3.65 11.41
N ILE A 38 3.05 -4.28 10.99
CA ILE A 38 2.74 -5.68 11.33
C ILE A 38 3.76 -6.63 10.70
N GLU A 39 4.12 -6.43 9.43
CA GLU A 39 5.11 -7.24 8.72
C GLU A 39 6.48 -7.18 9.41
N GLU A 40 6.89 -5.98 9.87
CA GLU A 40 8.12 -5.82 10.64
C GLU A 40 8.05 -6.59 11.97
N GLN A 41 6.94 -6.50 12.73
CA GLN A 41 6.78 -7.29 13.95
C GLN A 41 6.85 -8.80 13.70
N LEU A 42 6.19 -9.28 12.65
CA LEU A 42 6.21 -10.70 12.28
C LEU A 42 7.62 -11.16 11.92
N LYS A 43 8.36 -10.34 11.18
CA LYS A 43 9.76 -10.62 10.85
C LYS A 43 10.63 -10.73 12.09
N GLN A 44 10.51 -9.78 13.03
CA GLN A 44 11.26 -9.83 14.29
C GLN A 44 10.89 -11.07 15.13
N ASN A 45 9.61 -11.42 15.20
CA ASN A 45 9.15 -12.63 15.91
C ASN A 45 9.62 -13.93 15.25
N SER A 46 9.74 -13.96 13.92
CA SER A 46 10.23 -15.13 13.18
C SER A 46 11.74 -15.33 13.27
N GLN A 47 12.48 -14.32 13.72
CA GLN A 47 13.94 -14.36 13.88
C GLN A 47 14.39 -14.66 15.32
N ASN A 48 13.44 -14.79 16.26
CA ASN A 48 13.65 -15.29 17.62
C ASN A 48 13.38 -16.79 17.72
#